data_AF-R9JKU0-F1
#
_entry.id   AF-R9JKU0-F1
#
_cell.length_a   1.000
_cell.length_b   1.000
_cell.length_c   1.000
_cell.angle_alpha   90.00
_cell.angle_beta   90.00
_cell.angle_gamma   90.00
#
_symmetry.space_group_name_H-M   'P 1'
#
loop_
_entity.id
_entity.type
_entity.pdbx_description
1 polymer ?
#
loop_
_entity_poly.entity_id
_entity_poly.type
_entity_poly.pdbx_seq_one_letter_code
_entity_poly.pdbx_strand_id
1 'polypeptide(L)'
;MLKSNGIVPSKLPCGYVPVDMDVSPFDNSNTSKEGVSRTYKGCDGYAPMFAYIGSEGYLANLELREGKQHCQKGTPRFLDETINICRQLTDEPLLFRLDSGNDSAENIGILLERGCYFIIKRNLRKESKEDWLQMAKDNSKDITHPRDGKAVYIGSDWKEIIYQAGDGTTKHAVIRMGYEIIERTIDKKGQFLLVPDIETNVWWTNTGFTDREVIGHYHAHGESEQFHSELKTDMDLERLPSGKFETNELVLELAILSYNILRMIGQETLGKRNPRQKRAVKRRRHRTVINNLVNIACHVTEHARKLIIGLGKSNVWRDVFQRVYYAFEYFAL
;
A
#
# COMPACT_ATOMS: atom_id res chain seq x y z
N MET A 1 -0.96 18.21 9.64
CA MET A 1 0.04 17.27 10.16
C MET A 1 1.29 17.04 9.29
N LEU A 2 1.35 16.11 8.31
CA LEU A 2 2.62 15.72 7.66
C LEU A 2 3.43 16.89 7.09
N LYS A 3 2.81 17.67 6.18
CA LYS A 3 3.42 18.86 5.56
C LYS A 3 3.86 19.90 6.59
N SER A 4 3.02 20.14 7.61
CA SER A 4 3.30 21.09 8.69
C SER A 4 4.56 20.73 9.50
N ASN A 5 4.96 19.46 9.49
CA ASN A 5 6.17 18.97 10.15
C ASN A 5 7.33 18.73 9.16
N GLY A 6 7.27 19.30 7.95
CA GLY A 6 8.33 19.19 6.94
C GLY A 6 8.48 17.79 6.34
N ILE A 7 7.48 16.91 6.50
CA ILE A 7 7.53 15.56 5.95
C ILE A 7 7.12 15.60 4.48
N VAL A 8 8.04 15.17 3.62
CA VAL A 8 7.81 14.97 2.18
C VAL A 8 7.91 13.47 1.88
N PRO A 9 6.86 12.83 1.35
CA PRO A 9 6.92 11.41 0.98
C PRO A 9 8.04 11.12 -0.02
N SER A 10 8.88 10.11 0.25
CA SER A 10 10.03 9.85 -0.62
C SER A 10 9.64 9.20 -1.94
N LYS A 11 10.36 9.60 -2.99
CA LYS A 11 10.28 9.01 -4.33
C LYS A 11 11.00 7.66 -4.39
N LEU A 12 10.57 6.83 -5.33
CA LEU A 12 11.35 5.70 -5.81
C LEU A 12 12.57 6.19 -6.62
N PRO A 13 13.60 5.34 -6.82
CA PRO A 13 14.75 5.69 -7.68
C PRO A 13 14.37 6.10 -9.11
N CYS A 14 13.21 5.65 -9.61
CA CYS A 14 12.67 6.05 -10.91
C CYS A 14 12.02 7.45 -10.93
N GLY A 15 12.04 8.19 -9.83
CA GLY A 15 11.57 9.58 -9.75
C GLY A 15 10.10 9.75 -9.37
N TYR A 16 9.33 8.66 -9.25
CA TYR A 16 7.90 8.71 -8.89
C TYR A 16 7.68 8.52 -7.39
N VAL A 17 6.70 9.20 -6.81
CA VAL A 17 6.20 8.92 -5.46
C VAL A 17 5.15 7.81 -5.55
N PRO A 18 5.37 6.64 -4.93
CA PRO A 18 4.40 5.56 -5.00
C PRO A 18 3.18 5.88 -4.14
N VAL A 19 2.00 5.54 -4.66
CA VAL A 19 0.74 5.53 -3.94
C VAL A 19 0.15 4.12 -4.04
N ASP A 20 0.18 3.38 -2.95
CA ASP A 20 -0.36 2.03 -2.87
C ASP A 20 -1.76 2.07 -2.28
N MET A 21 -2.75 1.58 -3.03
CA MET A 21 -4.09 1.43 -2.48
C MET A 21 -4.54 -0.02 -2.53
N ASP A 22 -5.04 -0.51 -1.40
CA ASP A 22 -5.45 -1.90 -1.25
C ASP A 22 -6.55 -2.03 -0.18
N VAL A 23 -7.40 -3.04 -0.36
CA VAL A 23 -8.47 -3.41 0.57
C VAL A 23 -7.97 -4.52 1.48
N SER A 24 -7.96 -4.25 2.78
CA SER A 24 -7.54 -5.25 3.77
C SER A 24 -8.66 -5.55 4.77
N PRO A 25 -9.27 -6.76 4.76
CA PRO A 25 -10.37 -7.14 5.65
C PRO A 25 -10.03 -7.05 7.12
N PHE A 26 -10.90 -6.47 7.94
CA PHE A 26 -10.74 -6.40 9.40
C PHE A 26 -11.67 -7.41 10.06
N ASP A 27 -11.10 -8.50 10.58
CA ASP A 27 -11.87 -9.58 11.20
C ASP A 27 -12.58 -9.10 12.47
N ASN A 28 -13.91 -9.09 12.41
CA ASN A 28 -14.79 -8.77 13.53
C ASN A 28 -15.81 -9.91 13.74
N SER A 29 -15.38 -11.15 13.49
CA SER A 29 -16.20 -12.34 13.65
C SER A 29 -16.69 -12.48 15.08
N ASN A 30 -17.86 -13.10 15.23
CA ASN A 30 -18.57 -13.26 16.50
C ASN A 30 -18.94 -11.91 17.16
N THR A 31 -19.26 -10.89 16.35
CA THR A 31 -19.80 -9.62 16.84
C THR A 31 -21.06 -9.25 16.08
N SER A 32 -21.93 -8.46 16.71
CA SER A 32 -23.16 -7.93 16.09
C SER A 32 -23.03 -6.44 15.74
N LYS A 33 -21.82 -6.02 15.33
CA LYS A 33 -21.55 -4.61 14.99
C LYS A 33 -22.14 -4.26 13.63
N GLU A 34 -22.59 -3.02 13.48
CA GLU A 34 -23.11 -2.51 12.21
C GLU A 34 -22.05 -2.60 11.10
N GLY A 35 -22.47 -3.00 9.89
CA GLY A 35 -21.60 -3.13 8.70
C GLY A 35 -20.71 -4.39 8.65
N VAL A 36 -20.64 -5.18 9.73
CA VAL A 36 -19.92 -6.47 9.72
C VAL A 36 -20.66 -7.46 8.83
N SER A 37 -19.92 -8.09 7.91
CA SER A 37 -20.47 -9.07 6.97
C SER A 37 -19.37 -9.88 6.30
N ARG A 38 -19.75 -10.91 5.53
CA ARG A 38 -18.79 -11.82 4.88
C ARG A 38 -17.88 -11.06 3.90
N THR A 39 -16.58 -11.05 4.20
CA THR A 39 -15.55 -10.43 3.37
C THR A 39 -15.02 -11.37 2.29
N TYR A 40 -14.25 -10.84 1.34
CA TYR A 40 -13.60 -11.64 0.29
C TYR A 40 -12.58 -12.67 0.83
N LYS A 41 -12.03 -12.45 2.04
CA LYS A 41 -11.15 -13.41 2.73
C LYS A 41 -11.90 -14.45 3.55
N GLY A 42 -13.23 -14.46 3.52
CA GLY A 42 -14.04 -15.48 4.17
C GLY A 42 -14.09 -15.37 5.70
N CYS A 43 -13.80 -14.19 6.27
CA CYS A 43 -14.15 -13.86 7.65
C CYS A 43 -15.30 -12.85 7.68
N ASP A 44 -16.00 -12.75 8.80
CA ASP A 44 -17.05 -11.75 8.98
C ASP A 44 -16.42 -10.49 9.57
N GLY A 45 -16.50 -9.38 8.83
CA GLY A 45 -15.75 -8.19 9.19
C GLY A 45 -16.07 -6.98 8.34
N TYR A 46 -15.16 -6.01 8.39
CA TYR A 46 -15.13 -4.85 7.51
C TYR A 46 -14.13 -5.06 6.37
N ALA A 47 -14.22 -4.25 5.32
CA ALA A 47 -13.28 -4.28 4.20
C ALA A 47 -12.71 -2.89 3.90
N PRO A 48 -12.04 -2.23 4.89
CA PRO A 48 -11.52 -0.88 4.71
C PRO A 48 -10.53 -0.79 3.54
N MET A 49 -10.60 0.33 2.84
CA MET A 49 -9.68 0.70 1.76
C MET A 49 -8.63 1.66 2.30
N PHE A 50 -7.36 1.37 2.02
CA PHE A 50 -6.24 2.18 2.48
C PHE A 50 -5.53 2.82 1.29
N ALA A 51 -4.94 3.99 1.51
CA ALA A 51 -4.01 4.62 0.57
C ALA A 51 -2.74 5.02 1.31
N TYR A 52 -1.62 4.42 0.93
CA TYR A 52 -0.30 4.74 1.48
C TYR A 52 0.54 5.50 0.45
N ILE A 53 1.24 6.56 0.87
CA ILE A 53 2.11 7.38 0.02
C ILE A 53 3.58 7.31 0.46
N GLY A 54 4.46 7.31 -0.52
CA GLY A 54 5.91 7.34 -0.31
C GLY A 54 6.48 5.96 -0.01
N SER A 55 7.80 5.81 -0.19
CA SER A 55 8.51 4.55 0.13
C SER A 55 8.41 4.13 1.60
N GLU A 56 8.10 5.09 2.47
CA GLU A 56 7.91 4.93 3.90
C GLU A 56 6.51 4.42 4.26
N GLY A 57 5.54 4.53 3.34
CA GLY A 57 4.14 4.19 3.57
C GLY A 57 3.51 5.07 4.65
N TYR A 58 3.40 6.37 4.41
CA TYR A 58 2.54 7.25 5.20
C TYR A 58 1.09 6.99 4.81
N LEU A 59 0.18 6.87 5.78
CA LEU A 59 -1.23 6.64 5.52
C LEU A 59 -1.87 7.97 5.08
N ALA A 60 -2.13 8.11 3.77
CA ALA A 60 -2.66 9.34 3.19
C ALA A 60 -4.19 9.43 3.33
N ASN A 61 -4.88 8.32 3.09
CA ASN A 61 -6.33 8.25 3.18
C ASN A 61 -6.79 6.86 3.62
N LEU A 62 -7.99 6.78 4.20
CA LEU A 62 -8.60 5.56 4.69
C LEU A 62 -10.13 5.71 4.65
N GLU A 63 -10.80 4.73 4.06
CA GLU A 63 -12.28 4.65 4.06
C GLU A 63 -12.72 3.33 4.70
N LEU A 64 -13.58 3.42 5.74
CA LEU A 64 -14.21 2.24 6.31
C LEU A 64 -15.30 1.74 5.35
N ARG A 65 -15.32 0.44 5.07
CA ARG A 65 -16.34 -0.18 4.23
C ARG A 65 -16.93 -1.40 4.91
N GLU A 66 -18.23 -1.61 4.69
CA GLU A 66 -18.90 -2.84 5.11
C GLU A 66 -18.25 -4.07 4.46
N GLY A 67 -18.26 -5.22 5.14
CA GLY A 67 -17.61 -6.43 4.63
C GLY A 67 -18.10 -6.90 3.25
N LYS A 68 -19.39 -6.69 2.95
CA LYS A 68 -20.08 -7.03 1.69
C LYS A 68 -19.95 -5.96 0.61
N GLN A 69 -19.33 -4.82 0.90
CA GLN A 69 -19.20 -3.73 -0.07
C GLN A 69 -18.32 -4.21 -1.23
N HIS A 70 -18.89 -4.18 -2.44
CA HIS A 70 -18.13 -4.45 -3.65
C HIS A 70 -16.94 -3.48 -3.75
N CYS A 71 -15.76 -3.96 -4.17
CA CYS A 71 -14.52 -3.18 -4.16
C CYS A 71 -14.56 -1.90 -5.01
N GLN A 72 -15.49 -1.80 -5.98
CA GLN A 72 -15.71 -0.59 -6.80
C GLN A 72 -16.73 0.38 -6.19
N LYS A 73 -17.51 -0.10 -5.21
CA LYS A 73 -18.37 0.63 -4.27
C LYS A 73 -17.75 1.91 -3.71
N GLY A 74 -17.92 3.09 -4.29
CA GLY A 74 -17.37 4.35 -3.72
C GLY A 74 -15.90 4.62 -4.01
N THR A 75 -15.22 3.71 -4.71
CA THR A 75 -13.79 3.83 -5.06
C THR A 75 -13.45 5.03 -5.94
N PRO A 76 -14.26 5.42 -6.95
CA PRO A 76 -13.98 6.63 -7.73
C PRO A 76 -13.85 7.88 -6.88
N ARG A 77 -14.76 8.05 -5.90
CA ARG A 77 -14.74 9.18 -4.96
C ARG A 77 -13.52 9.11 -4.05
N PHE A 78 -13.27 7.96 -3.43
CA PHE A 78 -12.11 7.75 -2.57
C PHE A 78 -10.79 8.00 -3.31
N LEU A 79 -10.69 7.59 -4.57
CA LEU A 79 -9.53 7.81 -5.43
C LEU A 79 -9.32 9.30 -5.70
N ASP A 80 -10.37 10.04 -6.08
CA ASP A 80 -10.27 11.48 -6.31
C ASP A 80 -9.82 12.25 -5.06
N GLU A 81 -10.45 11.96 -3.92
CA GLU A 81 -10.09 12.51 -2.61
C GLU A 81 -8.63 12.18 -2.25
N THR A 82 -8.20 10.93 -2.48
CA THR A 82 -6.82 10.49 -2.25
C THR A 82 -5.84 11.27 -3.12
N ILE A 83 -6.12 11.47 -4.42
CA ILE A 83 -5.25 12.26 -5.31
C ILE A 83 -5.14 13.70 -4.80
N ASN A 84 -6.25 14.31 -4.35
CA ASN A 84 -6.24 15.65 -3.76
C ASN A 84 -5.31 15.73 -2.54
N ILE A 85 -5.42 14.77 -1.62
CA ILE A 85 -4.57 14.69 -0.42
C ILE A 85 -3.10 14.51 -0.80
N CYS A 86 -2.80 13.55 -1.69
CA CYS A 86 -1.43 13.27 -2.13
C CYS A 86 -0.76 14.52 -2.73
N ARG A 87 -1.48 15.30 -3.53
CA ARG A 87 -0.98 16.56 -4.13
C ARG A 87 -0.73 17.67 -3.12
N GLN A 88 -1.45 17.68 -2.00
CA GLN A 88 -1.13 18.62 -0.92
C GLN A 88 0.21 18.29 -0.26
N LEU A 89 0.60 17.01 -0.27
CA LEU A 89 1.83 16.50 0.35
C LEU A 89 3.06 16.62 -0.56
N THR A 90 2.89 16.55 -1.89
CA THR A 90 4.00 16.60 -2.84
C THR A 90 3.55 17.05 -4.23
N ASP A 91 4.41 17.79 -4.91
CA ASP A 91 4.24 18.19 -6.33
C ASP A 91 4.86 17.17 -7.30
N GLU A 92 5.44 16.10 -6.77
CA GLU A 92 6.16 15.09 -7.55
C GLU A 92 5.21 14.14 -8.30
N PRO A 93 5.66 13.53 -9.41
CA PRO A 93 4.84 12.58 -10.16
C PRO A 93 4.38 11.40 -9.29
N LEU A 94 3.05 11.24 -9.16
CA LEU A 94 2.44 10.15 -8.40
C LEU A 94 2.33 8.88 -9.26
N LEU A 95 2.76 7.74 -8.71
CA LEU A 95 2.60 6.42 -9.30
C LEU A 95 1.64 5.57 -8.46
N PHE A 96 0.41 5.44 -8.92
CA PHE A 96 -0.61 4.59 -8.31
C PHE A 96 -0.37 3.12 -8.65
N ARG A 97 -0.32 2.27 -7.63
CA ARG A 97 -0.22 0.82 -7.79
C ARG A 97 -1.45 0.18 -7.17
N LEU A 98 -2.26 -0.47 -8.00
CA LEU A 98 -3.58 -0.97 -7.63
C LEU A 98 -3.75 -2.43 -8.04
N ASP A 99 -4.46 -3.18 -7.22
CA ASP A 99 -4.82 -4.57 -7.49
C ASP A 99 -5.95 -4.72 -8.52
N SER A 100 -6.32 -5.96 -8.82
CA SER A 100 -7.38 -6.27 -9.78
C SER A 100 -8.79 -5.91 -9.32
N GLY A 101 -9.00 -5.63 -8.02
CA GLY A 101 -10.26 -5.08 -7.54
C GLY A 101 -10.53 -3.66 -8.07
N ASN A 102 -9.48 -2.97 -8.49
CA ASN A 102 -9.54 -1.59 -8.99
C ASN A 102 -9.49 -1.49 -10.53
N ASP A 103 -9.53 -2.62 -11.25
CA ASP A 103 -9.59 -2.66 -12.72
C ASP A 103 -10.98 -2.23 -13.25
N SER A 104 -11.17 -0.91 -13.35
CA SER A 104 -12.33 -0.28 -13.97
C SER A 104 -11.89 0.87 -14.90
N ALA A 105 -12.62 1.05 -16.00
CA ALA A 105 -12.36 2.15 -16.93
C ALA A 105 -12.54 3.53 -16.28
N GLU A 106 -13.46 3.65 -15.32
CA GLU A 106 -13.68 4.87 -14.54
C GLU A 106 -12.45 5.23 -13.69
N ASN A 107 -11.88 4.26 -12.94
CA ASN A 107 -10.69 4.51 -12.13
C ASN A 107 -9.49 4.91 -13.00
N ILE A 108 -9.30 4.22 -14.13
CA ILE A 108 -8.25 4.56 -15.09
C ILE A 108 -8.48 5.96 -15.66
N GLY A 109 -9.71 6.29 -16.04
CA GLY A 109 -10.11 7.61 -16.52
C GLY A 109 -9.79 8.71 -15.51
N ILE A 110 -10.13 8.52 -14.23
CA ILE A 110 -9.79 9.45 -13.15
C ILE A 110 -8.28 9.67 -13.10
N LEU A 111 -7.47 8.62 -13.10
CA LEU A 111 -6.01 8.75 -13.04
C LEU A 111 -5.44 9.47 -14.27
N LEU A 112 -5.97 9.20 -15.46
CA LEU A 112 -5.57 9.87 -16.70
C LEU A 112 -5.92 11.36 -16.71
N GLU A 113 -7.17 11.71 -16.42
CA GLU A 113 -7.63 13.11 -16.38
C GLU A 113 -6.89 13.92 -15.30
N ARG A 114 -6.52 13.22 -14.22
CA ARG A 114 -5.74 13.79 -13.14
C ARG A 114 -4.24 13.74 -13.42
N GLY A 115 -3.75 13.29 -14.58
CA GLY A 115 -2.32 13.29 -14.91
C GLY A 115 -1.46 12.46 -13.95
N CYS A 116 -2.02 11.41 -13.36
CA CYS A 116 -1.33 10.46 -12.52
C CYS A 116 -0.77 9.30 -13.35
N TYR A 117 0.34 8.73 -12.88
CA TYR A 117 0.89 7.51 -13.45
C TYR A 117 0.35 6.30 -12.71
N PHE A 118 0.21 5.16 -13.39
CA PHE A 118 -0.34 3.98 -12.74
C PHE A 118 0.19 2.66 -13.28
N ILE A 119 0.10 1.65 -12.41
CA ILE A 119 0.19 0.24 -12.72
C ILE A 119 -0.98 -0.44 -12.02
N ILE A 120 -1.99 -0.86 -12.79
CA ILE A 120 -3.21 -1.48 -12.27
C ILE A 120 -3.24 -2.92 -12.76
N LYS A 121 -3.30 -3.88 -11.84
CA LYS A 121 -3.45 -5.29 -12.23
C LYS A 121 -4.81 -5.47 -12.89
N ARG A 122 -4.84 -6.05 -14.08
CA ARG A 122 -6.06 -6.30 -14.83
C ARG A 122 -6.77 -7.53 -14.28
N ASN A 123 -8.08 -7.45 -14.20
CA ASN A 123 -8.93 -8.57 -13.85
C ASN A 123 -9.25 -9.37 -15.13
N LEU A 124 -8.77 -10.61 -15.20
CA LEU A 124 -9.00 -11.48 -16.35
C LEU A 124 -10.47 -11.88 -16.53
N ARG A 125 -11.29 -11.75 -15.47
CA ARG A 125 -12.72 -12.12 -15.45
C ARG A 125 -12.97 -13.54 -15.96
N LYS A 126 -13.30 -13.71 -17.25
CA LYS A 126 -13.61 -14.99 -17.90
C LYS A 126 -12.59 -15.39 -18.98
N GLU A 127 -11.48 -14.66 -19.09
CA GLU A 127 -10.44 -14.95 -20.08
C GLU A 127 -9.67 -16.23 -19.72
N SER A 128 -9.39 -17.03 -20.76
CA SER A 128 -8.69 -18.31 -20.67
C SER A 128 -7.20 -18.11 -20.45
N LYS A 129 -6.63 -18.77 -19.43
CA LYS A 129 -5.19 -18.73 -19.15
C LYS A 129 -4.39 -19.43 -20.23
N GLU A 130 -4.96 -20.47 -20.80
CA GLU A 130 -4.41 -21.26 -21.89
C GLU A 130 -4.30 -20.41 -23.16
N ASP A 131 -5.33 -19.58 -23.45
CA ASP A 131 -5.31 -18.67 -24.59
C ASP A 131 -4.26 -17.58 -24.40
N TRP A 132 -4.12 -17.05 -23.18
CA TRP A 132 -3.05 -16.11 -22.81
C TRP A 132 -1.66 -16.74 -22.98
N LEU A 133 -1.49 -18.00 -22.58
CA LEU A 133 -0.24 -18.73 -22.77
C LEU A 133 0.07 -18.95 -24.24
N GLN A 134 -0.91 -19.35 -25.05
CA GLN A 134 -0.73 -19.54 -26.48
C GLN A 134 -0.35 -18.22 -27.17
N MET A 135 -1.09 -17.14 -26.87
CA MET A 135 -0.75 -15.80 -27.36
C MET A 135 0.68 -15.40 -26.97
N ALA A 136 1.09 -15.65 -25.72
CA ALA A 136 2.43 -15.32 -25.26
C ALA A 136 3.50 -16.17 -25.97
N LYS A 137 3.26 -17.46 -26.22
CA LYS A 137 4.18 -18.32 -27.00
C LYS A 137 4.35 -17.83 -28.43
N ASP A 138 3.28 -17.34 -29.04
CA ASP A 138 3.30 -16.91 -30.44
C ASP A 138 3.93 -15.51 -30.62
N ASN A 139 3.83 -14.63 -29.61
CA ASN A 139 4.14 -13.21 -29.77
C ASN A 139 5.24 -12.68 -28.83
N SER A 140 5.50 -13.31 -27.69
CA SER A 140 6.49 -12.82 -26.73
C SER A 140 7.91 -13.02 -27.26
N LYS A 141 8.71 -11.96 -27.19
CA LYS A 141 10.14 -11.99 -27.53
C LYS A 141 11.04 -12.09 -26.30
N ASP A 142 10.52 -11.76 -25.12
CA ASP A 142 11.24 -11.84 -23.84
C ASP A 142 10.79 -13.11 -23.10
N ILE A 143 11.50 -14.21 -23.37
CA ILE A 143 11.24 -15.52 -22.78
C ILE A 143 12.43 -15.90 -21.92
N THR A 144 12.16 -16.29 -20.68
CA THR A 144 13.19 -16.80 -19.78
C THR A 144 12.80 -18.14 -19.19
N HIS A 145 13.82 -18.94 -18.86
CA HIS A 145 13.67 -20.22 -18.17
C HIS A 145 14.44 -20.18 -16.85
N PRO A 146 13.87 -19.58 -15.78
CA PRO A 146 14.59 -19.39 -14.52
C PRO A 146 15.01 -20.69 -13.82
N ARG A 147 14.32 -21.80 -14.12
CA ARG A 147 14.62 -23.16 -13.66
C ARG A 147 13.93 -24.18 -14.55
N ASP A 148 14.33 -25.44 -14.43
CA ASP A 148 13.68 -26.56 -15.11
C ASP A 148 12.18 -26.59 -14.82
N GLY A 149 11.42 -26.80 -15.90
CA GLY A 149 9.96 -26.82 -15.87
C GLY A 149 9.30 -25.49 -15.51
N LYS A 150 10.00 -24.35 -15.66
CA LYS A 150 9.40 -23.01 -15.55
C LYS A 150 9.79 -22.14 -16.75
N ALA A 151 8.81 -21.71 -17.53
CA ALA A 151 8.96 -20.71 -18.56
C ALA A 151 8.22 -19.42 -18.16
N VAL A 152 8.82 -18.27 -18.42
CA VAL A 152 8.25 -16.94 -18.17
C VAL A 152 8.29 -16.15 -19.47
N TYR A 153 7.13 -15.72 -19.93
CA TYR A 153 6.92 -14.95 -21.15
C TYR A 153 6.49 -13.54 -20.76
N ILE A 154 7.21 -12.53 -21.25
CA ILE A 154 6.97 -11.12 -20.95
C ILE A 154 6.70 -10.36 -22.25
N GLY A 155 5.75 -9.44 -22.21
CA GLY A 155 5.52 -8.53 -23.33
C GLY A 155 4.44 -7.52 -23.01
N SER A 156 4.06 -6.76 -24.03
CA SER A 156 2.96 -5.82 -23.95
C SER A 156 2.24 -5.67 -25.28
N ASP A 157 1.01 -5.17 -25.19
CA ASP A 157 0.17 -4.75 -26.30
C ASP A 157 -0.48 -3.40 -25.95
N TRP A 158 -1.14 -2.77 -26.90
CA TRP A 158 -1.91 -1.54 -26.70
C TRP A 158 -3.39 -1.82 -26.92
N LYS A 159 -4.22 -1.45 -25.94
CA LYS A 159 -5.67 -1.59 -26.06
C LYS A 159 -6.34 -0.25 -25.86
N GLU A 160 -7.42 -0.06 -26.61
CA GLU A 160 -8.32 1.05 -26.38
C GLU A 160 -9.19 0.77 -25.15
N ILE A 161 -9.35 1.79 -24.32
CA ILE A 161 -10.35 1.83 -23.26
C ILE A 161 -11.28 3.02 -23.51
N ILE A 162 -12.53 2.85 -23.08
CA ILE A 162 -13.56 3.88 -23.15
C ILE A 162 -13.97 4.21 -21.72
N TYR A 163 -13.92 5.48 -21.35
CA TYR A 163 -14.31 5.95 -20.01
C TYR A 163 -15.16 7.21 -20.10
N GLN A 164 -15.92 7.47 -19.03
CA GLN A 164 -16.65 8.74 -18.86
C GLN A 164 -15.77 9.70 -18.05
N ALA A 165 -15.53 10.89 -18.59
CA ALA A 165 -14.86 11.96 -17.86
C ALA A 165 -15.82 12.62 -16.86
N GLY A 166 -15.27 13.43 -15.94
CA GLY A 166 -16.06 14.07 -14.88
C GLY A 166 -17.14 15.05 -15.37
N ASP A 167 -17.04 15.53 -16.60
CA ASP A 167 -18.05 16.36 -17.27
C ASP A 167 -19.14 15.54 -17.99
N GLY A 168 -19.09 14.20 -17.89
CA GLY A 168 -20.01 13.28 -18.56
C GLY A 168 -19.66 13.00 -20.02
N THR A 169 -18.52 13.49 -20.53
CA THR A 169 -18.08 13.18 -21.89
C THR A 169 -17.47 11.79 -21.97
N THR A 170 -17.82 11.05 -23.03
CA THR A 170 -17.19 9.77 -23.33
C THR A 170 -15.85 10.01 -24.03
N LYS A 171 -14.77 9.47 -23.46
CA LYS A 171 -13.41 9.59 -24.00
C LYS A 171 -12.81 8.22 -24.30
N HIS A 172 -11.92 8.23 -25.27
CA HIS A 172 -11.18 7.07 -25.75
C HIS A 172 -9.70 7.26 -25.44
N ALA A 173 -9.06 6.26 -24.84
CA ALA A 173 -7.63 6.27 -24.59
C ALA A 173 -7.02 4.93 -24.97
N VAL A 174 -5.88 4.98 -25.67
CA VAL A 174 -5.08 3.79 -25.96
C VAL A 174 -4.03 3.64 -24.87
N ILE A 175 -4.13 2.55 -24.10
CA ILE A 175 -3.31 2.29 -22.91
C ILE A 175 -2.53 1.02 -23.11
N ARG A 176 -1.30 1.02 -22.61
CA ARG A 176 -0.44 -0.15 -22.66
C ARG A 176 -0.94 -1.21 -21.67
N MET A 177 -1.02 -2.43 -22.18
CA MET A 177 -1.34 -3.64 -21.46
C MET A 177 -0.09 -4.52 -21.42
N GLY A 178 0.64 -4.51 -20.30
CA GLY A 178 1.77 -5.42 -20.08
C GLY A 178 1.31 -6.77 -19.55
N TYR A 179 2.06 -7.83 -19.84
CA TYR A 179 1.80 -9.18 -19.33
C TYR A 179 3.06 -9.92 -18.89
N GLU A 180 2.89 -10.78 -17.90
CA GLU A 180 3.84 -11.81 -17.45
C GLU A 180 3.05 -13.13 -17.35
N ILE A 181 3.34 -14.04 -18.28
CA ILE A 181 2.73 -15.37 -18.29
C ILE A 181 3.78 -16.37 -17.82
N ILE A 182 3.41 -17.18 -16.82
CA ILE A 182 4.30 -18.19 -16.25
C ILE A 182 3.67 -19.56 -16.47
N GLU A 183 4.39 -20.42 -17.16
CA GLU A 183 4.05 -21.82 -17.36
C GLU A 183 4.95 -22.67 -16.47
N ARG A 184 4.35 -23.54 -15.64
CA ARG A 184 5.07 -24.46 -14.76
C ARG A 184 4.67 -25.88 -15.06
N THR A 185 5.63 -26.70 -15.49
CA THR A 185 5.48 -28.15 -15.61
C THR A 185 6.07 -28.90 -14.42
N ILE A 186 6.90 -28.21 -13.62
CA ILE A 186 7.48 -28.73 -12.37
C ILE A 186 7.20 -27.74 -11.24
N ASP A 187 6.65 -28.22 -10.13
CA ASP A 187 6.33 -27.38 -8.97
C ASP A 187 7.60 -26.89 -8.22
N LYS A 188 7.42 -26.15 -7.13
CA LYS A 188 8.55 -25.62 -6.33
C LYS A 188 9.33 -26.71 -5.57
N LYS A 189 8.79 -27.92 -5.45
CA LYS A 189 9.36 -29.08 -4.74
C LYS A 189 9.99 -30.11 -5.70
N GLY A 190 9.95 -29.87 -7.01
CA GLY A 190 10.50 -30.78 -8.02
C GLY A 190 9.51 -31.82 -8.53
N GLN A 191 8.23 -31.73 -8.16
CA GLN A 191 7.19 -32.65 -8.64
C GLN A 191 6.74 -32.25 -10.04
N PHE A 192 6.75 -33.21 -10.96
CA PHE A 192 6.17 -33.04 -12.29
C PHE A 192 4.65 -32.93 -12.19
N LEU A 193 4.09 -31.93 -12.87
CA LEU A 193 2.66 -31.68 -12.96
C LEU A 193 2.09 -32.34 -14.21
N LEU A 194 0.98 -33.07 -14.06
CA LEU A 194 0.28 -33.70 -15.18
C LEU A 194 -0.34 -32.65 -16.12
N VAL A 195 -0.89 -31.58 -15.54
CA VAL A 195 -1.37 -30.40 -16.26
C VAL A 195 -0.51 -29.23 -15.83
N PRO A 196 0.08 -28.45 -16.76
CA PRO A 196 0.89 -27.31 -16.41
C PRO A 196 0.10 -26.31 -15.55
N ASP A 197 0.72 -25.79 -14.50
CA ASP A 197 0.19 -24.65 -13.74
C ASP A 197 0.49 -23.37 -14.53
N ILE A 198 -0.56 -22.63 -14.88
CA ILE A 198 -0.48 -21.39 -15.64
C ILE A 198 -0.85 -20.22 -14.71
N GLU A 199 0.08 -19.28 -14.60
CA GLU A 199 -0.13 -18.00 -13.94
C GLU A 199 -0.10 -16.88 -14.98
N THR A 200 -1.14 -16.06 -14.97
CA THR A 200 -1.34 -14.97 -15.93
C THR A 200 -1.44 -13.68 -15.14
N ASN A 201 -0.41 -12.85 -15.24
CA ASN A 201 -0.40 -11.50 -14.69
C ASN A 201 -0.47 -10.49 -15.84
N VAL A 202 -1.42 -9.57 -15.77
CA VAL A 202 -1.64 -8.55 -16.80
C VAL A 202 -1.86 -7.22 -16.10
N TRP A 203 -1.35 -6.13 -16.68
CA TRP A 203 -1.43 -4.79 -16.08
C TRP A 203 -1.76 -3.71 -17.11
N TRP A 204 -2.57 -2.75 -16.69
CA TRP A 204 -2.71 -1.46 -17.35
C TRP A 204 -1.64 -0.50 -16.85
N THR A 205 -0.98 0.21 -17.77
CA THR A 205 -0.03 1.26 -17.41
C THR A 205 0.04 2.36 -18.46
N ASN A 206 0.24 3.59 -18.00
CA ASN A 206 0.59 4.76 -18.84
C ASN A 206 2.05 5.20 -18.65
N THR A 207 2.88 4.36 -18.02
CA THR A 207 4.28 4.68 -17.74
C THR A 207 5.19 4.37 -18.94
N GLY A 208 6.33 5.07 -19.01
CA GLY A 208 7.41 4.79 -19.98
C GLY A 208 8.31 3.62 -19.59
N PHE A 209 7.96 2.85 -18.55
CA PHE A 209 8.76 1.75 -18.03
C PHE A 209 8.87 0.59 -19.01
N THR A 210 9.96 -0.16 -18.98
CA THR A 210 10.05 -1.47 -19.64
C THR A 210 9.06 -2.47 -19.03
N ASP A 211 8.69 -3.54 -19.75
CA ASP A 211 7.75 -4.55 -19.22
C ASP A 211 8.24 -5.13 -17.88
N ARG A 212 9.56 -5.36 -17.75
CA ARG A 212 10.20 -5.83 -16.51
C ARG A 212 10.13 -4.82 -15.37
N GLU A 213 10.26 -3.53 -15.65
CA GLU A 213 10.12 -2.48 -14.63
C GLU A 213 8.67 -2.37 -14.15
N VAL A 214 7.67 -2.50 -15.04
CA VAL A 214 6.25 -2.56 -14.65
C VAL A 214 6.01 -3.72 -13.69
N ILE A 215 6.49 -4.91 -14.04
CA ILE A 215 6.41 -6.12 -13.20
C ILE A 215 7.11 -5.89 -11.85
N GLY A 216 8.34 -5.36 -11.87
CA GLY A 216 9.11 -5.10 -10.66
C GLY A 216 8.45 -4.09 -9.72
N HIS A 217 7.94 -2.99 -10.27
CA HIS A 217 7.24 -1.97 -9.50
C HIS A 217 5.91 -2.47 -8.95
N TYR A 218 5.18 -3.30 -9.70
CA TYR A 218 3.97 -3.94 -9.21
C TYR A 218 4.26 -4.98 -8.12
N HIS A 219 5.26 -5.84 -8.27
CA HIS A 219 5.59 -6.80 -7.20
C HIS A 219 6.05 -6.10 -5.91
N ALA A 220 6.69 -4.94 -6.03
CA ALA A 220 7.00 -4.09 -4.87
C ALA A 220 5.76 -3.44 -4.22
N HIS A 221 4.57 -3.52 -4.82
CA HIS A 221 3.30 -3.14 -4.17
C HIS A 221 2.99 -4.04 -2.98
N GLY A 222 3.41 -5.32 -3.00
CA GLY A 222 3.17 -6.27 -1.91
C GLY A 222 3.76 -5.84 -0.55
N GLU A 223 4.62 -4.82 -0.52
CA GLU A 223 5.05 -4.17 0.73
C GLU A 223 3.86 -3.51 1.48
N SER A 224 2.73 -3.25 0.81
CA SER A 224 1.49 -2.74 1.42
C SER A 224 0.92 -3.68 2.48
N GLU A 225 1.09 -5.00 2.33
CA GLU A 225 0.74 -6.00 3.34
C GLU A 225 1.43 -5.72 4.68
N GLN A 226 2.67 -5.25 4.62
CA GLN A 226 3.42 -4.87 5.81
C GLN A 226 2.79 -3.64 6.48
N PHE A 227 2.31 -2.66 5.71
CA PHE A 227 1.62 -1.48 6.25
C PHE A 227 0.29 -1.84 6.91
N HIS A 228 -0.46 -2.78 6.32
CA HIS A 228 -1.67 -3.32 6.93
C HIS A 228 -1.37 -4.00 8.26
N SER A 229 -0.29 -4.78 8.35
CA SER A 229 0.10 -5.45 9.59
C SER A 229 0.49 -4.47 10.71
N GLU A 230 1.05 -3.31 10.37
CA GLU A 230 1.37 -2.28 11.36
C GLU A 230 0.09 -1.65 11.94
N LEU A 231 -0.88 -1.34 11.09
CA LEU A 231 -2.15 -0.81 11.56
C LEU A 231 -2.95 -1.84 12.35
N LYS A 232 -3.10 -3.06 11.81
CA LYS A 232 -3.92 -4.12 12.42
C LYS A 232 -3.31 -4.67 13.69
N THR A 233 -2.07 -5.13 13.60
CA THR A 233 -1.43 -5.91 14.66
C THR A 233 -0.61 -5.03 15.58
N ASP A 234 0.13 -4.05 15.05
CA ASP A 234 1.00 -3.23 15.91
C ASP A 234 0.25 -2.14 16.67
N MET A 235 -0.75 -1.53 16.03
CA MET A 235 -1.65 -0.56 16.67
C MET A 235 -2.93 -1.20 17.23
N ASP A 236 -3.13 -2.50 17.03
CA ASP A 236 -4.28 -3.27 17.53
C ASP A 236 -5.65 -2.76 17.03
N LEU A 237 -5.72 -2.36 15.76
CA LEU A 237 -6.93 -1.76 15.17
C LEU A 237 -7.79 -2.72 14.33
N GLU A 238 -7.45 -4.01 14.26
CA GLU A 238 -8.24 -4.97 13.47
C GLU A 238 -9.66 -5.18 14.05
N ARG A 239 -9.80 -5.11 15.37
CA ARG A 239 -11.10 -5.19 16.05
C ARG A 239 -11.53 -3.80 16.54
N LEU A 240 -12.40 -3.14 15.78
CA LEU A 240 -12.82 -1.77 16.07
C LEU A 240 -13.64 -1.69 17.37
N PRO A 241 -13.55 -0.62 18.16
CA PRO A 241 -14.07 -0.62 19.53
C PRO A 241 -15.59 -0.45 19.65
N SER A 242 -16.26 0.16 18.66
CA SER A 242 -17.70 0.47 18.72
C SER A 242 -18.56 -0.57 18.01
N GLY A 243 -19.83 -0.66 18.41
CA GLY A 243 -20.87 -1.36 17.66
C GLY A 243 -21.45 -0.57 16.50
N LYS A 244 -21.19 0.74 16.43
CA LYS A 244 -21.72 1.67 15.43
C LYS A 244 -20.72 1.93 14.32
N PHE A 245 -21.19 1.93 13.06
CA PHE A 245 -20.32 2.07 11.89
C PHE A 245 -19.64 3.43 11.85
N GLU A 246 -20.40 4.52 11.99
CA GLU A 246 -19.90 5.90 11.93
C GLU A 246 -18.89 6.20 13.05
N THR A 247 -19.09 5.65 14.26
CA THR A 247 -18.11 5.79 15.35
C THR A 247 -16.80 5.07 15.02
N ASN A 248 -16.88 3.90 14.40
CA ASN A 248 -15.70 3.14 13.98
C ASN A 248 -14.95 3.83 12.83
N GLU A 249 -15.67 4.52 11.95
CA GLU A 249 -15.07 5.37 10.92
C GLU A 249 -14.26 6.51 11.55
N LEU A 250 -14.83 7.24 12.51
CA LEU A 250 -14.11 8.28 13.26
C LEU A 250 -12.86 7.74 13.98
N VAL A 251 -12.94 6.53 14.57
CA VAL A 251 -11.78 5.88 15.18
C VAL A 251 -10.67 5.65 14.16
N LEU A 252 -11.01 5.30 12.93
CA LEU A 252 -10.03 5.08 11.86
C LEU A 252 -9.46 6.41 11.32
N GLU A 253 -10.23 7.49 11.30
CA GLU A 253 -9.68 8.82 11.00
C GLU A 253 -8.62 9.24 12.03
N LEU A 254 -8.87 9.01 13.32
CA LEU A 254 -7.87 9.23 14.38
C LEU A 254 -6.67 8.28 14.26
N ALA A 255 -6.90 7.08 13.72
CA ALA A 255 -5.83 6.14 13.43
C ALA A 255 -4.87 6.67 12.34
N ILE A 256 -5.34 7.46 11.37
CA ILE A 256 -4.46 8.10 10.38
C ILE A 256 -3.42 8.99 11.07
N LEU A 257 -3.85 9.81 12.03
CA LEU A 257 -2.95 10.68 12.79
C LEU A 257 -1.93 9.86 13.59
N SER A 258 -2.42 8.89 14.35
CA SER A 258 -1.59 8.04 15.22
C SER A 258 -0.57 7.23 14.40
N TYR A 259 -1.02 6.63 13.29
CA TYR A 259 -0.20 5.86 12.36
C TYR A 259 0.94 6.71 11.80
N ASN A 260 0.62 7.92 11.36
CA ASN A 260 1.59 8.82 10.75
C ASN A 260 2.57 9.41 11.78
N ILE A 261 2.13 9.72 13.01
CA ILE A 261 3.04 10.12 14.10
C ILE A 261 4.03 9.01 14.41
N LEU A 262 3.56 7.76 14.57
CA LEU A 262 4.43 6.60 14.77
C LEU A 262 5.37 6.39 13.59
N ARG A 263 4.91 6.64 12.36
CA ARG A 263 5.76 6.56 11.17
C ARG A 263 6.86 7.62 11.20
N MET A 264 6.52 8.87 11.49
CA MET A 264 7.48 9.99 11.58
C MET A 264 8.55 9.73 12.63
N ILE A 265 8.13 9.33 13.84
CA ILE A 265 9.06 8.91 14.89
C ILE A 265 9.95 7.78 14.38
N GLY A 266 9.35 6.76 13.75
CA GLY A 266 10.08 5.63 13.19
C GLY A 266 11.16 6.03 12.19
N GLN A 267 10.87 6.94 11.26
CA GLN A 267 11.84 7.42 10.28
C GLN A 267 12.98 8.20 10.94
N GLU A 268 12.68 9.04 11.94
CA GLU A 268 13.71 9.80 12.65
C GLU A 268 14.68 8.91 13.43
N THR A 269 14.28 7.68 13.78
CA THR A 269 15.17 6.70 14.42
C THR A 269 16.18 6.04 13.48
N LEU A 270 16.05 6.22 12.16
CA LEU A 270 16.97 5.65 11.19
C LEU A 270 18.30 6.43 11.23
N GLY A 271 19.43 5.71 11.20
CA GLY A 271 20.78 6.31 11.16
C GLY A 271 21.78 5.76 12.18
N LYS A 272 23.02 6.28 12.13
CA LYS A 272 24.21 5.72 12.80
C LYS A 272 24.16 5.66 14.34
N ARG A 273 23.29 6.43 14.99
CA ARG A 273 23.12 6.43 16.46
C ARG A 273 22.17 5.33 16.96
N ASN A 274 21.64 4.50 16.06
CA ASN A 274 20.77 3.41 16.45
C ASN A 274 21.58 2.19 16.93
N PRO A 275 21.43 1.75 18.20
CA PRO A 275 22.29 0.76 18.84
C PRO A 275 22.20 -0.66 18.21
N ARG A 276 21.22 -0.94 17.33
CA ARG A 276 20.97 -2.29 16.78
C ARG A 276 20.76 -2.33 15.28
N GLN A 277 21.10 -1.29 14.54
CA GLN A 277 20.89 -1.28 13.08
C GLN A 277 21.95 -2.13 12.36
N LYS A 278 21.77 -3.46 12.38
CA LYS A 278 22.66 -4.43 11.70
C LYS A 278 22.51 -4.44 10.17
N ARG A 279 21.44 -3.86 9.62
CA ARG A 279 21.14 -3.80 8.18
C ARG A 279 20.65 -2.40 7.80
N ALA A 280 20.87 -2.00 6.55
CA ALA A 280 20.21 -0.83 5.97
C ALA A 280 18.70 -1.12 5.92
N VAL A 281 17.93 -0.45 6.77
CA VAL A 281 16.47 -0.59 6.81
C VAL A 281 15.88 0.71 6.28
N LYS A 282 15.04 0.62 5.25
CA LYS A 282 14.37 1.78 4.65
C LYS A 282 13.27 2.37 5.53
N ARG A 283 12.72 1.58 6.46
CA ARG A 283 11.57 1.93 7.29
C ARG A 283 11.63 1.28 8.66
N ARG A 284 11.32 2.02 9.73
CA ARG A 284 11.14 1.42 11.06
C ARG A 284 9.69 0.96 11.25
N ARG A 285 9.50 -0.30 11.66
CA ARG A 285 8.18 -0.86 11.99
C ARG A 285 7.58 -0.19 13.23
N HIS A 286 6.28 0.09 13.22
CA HIS A 286 5.56 0.73 14.33
C HIS A 286 5.72 0.01 15.66
N ARG A 287 5.67 -1.33 15.69
CA ARG A 287 5.96 -2.10 16.92
C ARG A 287 7.28 -1.72 17.59
N THR A 288 8.32 -1.44 16.80
CA THR A 288 9.64 -1.08 17.35
C THR A 288 9.59 0.29 18.01
N VAL A 289 8.87 1.24 17.41
CA VAL A 289 8.66 2.58 17.97
C VAL A 289 7.88 2.49 19.27
N ILE A 290 6.74 1.77 19.26
CA ILE A 290 5.88 1.58 20.43
C ILE A 290 6.69 0.98 21.58
N ASN A 291 7.38 -0.14 21.35
CA ASN A 291 8.08 -0.86 22.41
C ASN A 291 9.30 -0.12 22.97
N ASN A 292 10.04 0.61 22.14
CA ASN A 292 11.35 1.15 22.54
C ASN A 292 11.36 2.66 22.80
N LEU A 293 10.34 3.39 22.34
CA LEU A 293 10.24 4.85 22.52
C LEU A 293 8.98 5.26 23.26
N VAL A 294 7.81 4.72 22.90
CA VAL A 294 6.56 5.07 23.59
C VAL A 294 6.50 4.42 24.98
N ASN A 295 6.78 3.12 25.04
CA ASN A 295 6.78 2.35 26.29
C ASN A 295 8.12 2.42 27.03
N ILE A 296 8.92 3.46 26.79
CA ILE A 296 10.23 3.61 27.43
C ILE A 296 10.04 3.90 28.93
N ALA A 297 10.66 3.08 29.78
CA ALA A 297 10.66 3.34 31.22
C ALA A 297 11.45 4.63 31.51
N CYS A 298 10.81 5.58 32.19
CA CYS A 298 11.39 6.86 32.56
C CYS A 298 10.92 7.31 33.95
N HIS A 299 11.65 8.24 34.54
CA HIS A 299 11.26 8.93 35.76
C HIS A 299 10.88 10.37 35.40
N VAL A 300 9.63 10.75 35.65
CA VAL A 300 9.13 12.10 35.35
C VAL A 300 9.17 12.94 36.62
N THR A 301 9.91 14.04 36.59
CA THR A 301 10.00 14.99 37.71
C THR A 301 9.57 16.37 37.27
N GLU A 302 8.69 16.99 38.04
CA GLU A 302 8.38 18.40 37.89
C GLU A 302 9.29 19.22 38.81
N HIS A 303 10.02 20.18 38.25
CA HIS A 303 10.86 21.09 39.00
C HIS A 303 10.86 22.47 38.36
N ALA A 304 10.64 23.52 39.17
CA ALA A 304 10.62 24.91 38.72
C ALA A 304 9.70 25.16 37.49
N ARG A 305 8.51 24.55 37.48
CA ARG A 305 7.53 24.59 36.36
C ARG A 305 8.03 23.97 35.04
N LYS A 306 9.06 23.12 35.12
CA LYS A 306 9.56 22.32 34.00
C LYS A 306 9.32 20.84 34.28
N LEU A 307 8.84 20.13 33.26
CA LEU A 307 8.74 18.69 33.28
C LEU A 307 10.05 18.10 32.74
N ILE A 308 10.70 17.25 33.55
CA ILE A 308 11.99 16.64 33.24
C ILE A 308 11.78 15.13 33.14
N ILE A 309 12.23 14.54 32.04
CA ILE A 309 12.18 13.10 31.80
C ILE A 309 13.59 12.51 32.02
N GLY A 310 13.75 11.75 33.09
CA GLY A 310 14.95 10.99 33.41
C GLY A 310 14.93 9.61 32.75
N LEU A 311 15.89 9.33 31.87
CA LEU A 311 16.06 8.02 31.26
C LEU A 311 17.20 7.25 31.93
N GLY A 312 17.00 5.95 32.14
CA GLY A 312 18.02 5.08 32.72
C GLY A 312 19.29 5.00 31.86
N LYS A 313 20.48 5.16 32.47
CA LYS A 313 21.78 5.06 31.78
C LYS A 313 22.06 3.68 31.16
N SER A 314 21.36 2.63 31.57
CA SER A 314 21.46 1.30 30.96
C SER A 314 20.58 1.12 29.72
N ASN A 315 19.63 2.03 29.47
CA ASN A 315 18.76 1.93 28.31
C ASN A 315 19.50 2.33 27.04
N VAL A 316 19.63 1.38 26.11
CA VAL A 316 20.32 1.56 24.83
C VAL A 316 19.60 2.54 23.89
N TRP A 317 18.29 2.77 24.08
CA TRP A 317 17.49 3.67 23.25
C TRP A 317 17.47 5.12 23.74
N ARG A 318 18.11 5.44 24.88
CA ARG A 318 18.01 6.78 25.48
C ARG A 318 18.50 7.90 24.54
N ASP A 319 19.58 7.68 23.80
CA ASP A 319 20.18 8.69 22.92
C ASP A 319 19.33 8.86 21.65
N VAL A 320 18.70 7.77 21.20
CA VAL A 320 17.73 7.80 20.10
C VAL A 320 16.46 8.54 20.52
N PHE A 321 15.94 8.26 21.71
CA PHE A 321 14.78 8.96 22.26
C PHE A 321 15.04 10.46 22.36
N GLN A 322 16.18 10.86 22.94
CA GLN A 322 16.54 12.28 23.06
C GLN A 322 16.62 12.98 21.70
N ARG A 323 17.22 12.32 20.69
CA ARG A 323 17.25 12.85 19.32
C ARG A 323 15.84 13.05 18.75
N VAL A 324 15.00 12.03 18.82
CA VAL A 324 13.62 12.08 18.32
C VAL A 324 12.83 13.18 19.02
N TYR A 325 12.98 13.29 20.35
CA TYR A 325 12.31 14.30 21.15
C TYR A 325 12.62 15.72 20.66
N TYR A 326 13.90 16.05 20.44
CA TYR A 326 14.28 17.36 19.92
C TYR A 326 13.91 17.56 18.45
N ALA A 327 13.92 16.51 17.63
CA ALA A 327 13.49 16.61 16.23
C ALA A 327 12.01 17.01 16.10
N PHE A 328 11.18 16.69 17.11
CA PHE A 328 9.76 17.01 17.14
C PHE A 328 9.39 18.03 18.23
N GLU A 329 10.33 18.84 18.71
CA GLU A 329 10.09 19.87 19.74
C GLU A 329 9.02 20.89 19.32
N TYR A 330 8.94 21.19 18.02
CA TYR A 330 7.98 22.12 17.43
C TYR A 330 6.90 21.39 16.60
N PHE A 331 6.49 20.20 17.02
CA PHE A 331 5.50 19.40 16.29
C PHE A 331 4.16 20.13 16.11
N ALA A 332 3.61 20.09 14.89
CA ALA A 332 2.33 20.70 14.53
C ALA A 332 1.30 19.64 14.14
N LEU A 333 0.16 19.59 14.86
CA LEU A 333 -0.97 18.69 14.53
C LEU A 333 -1.65 19.12 13.22
#